data_AF-A0AAN6DNT7-F1
#
_entry.id   AF-A0AAN6DNT7-F1
#
_cell.length_a   1.000
_cell.length_b   1.000
_cell.length_c   1.000
_cell.angle_alpha   90.00
_cell.angle_beta   90.00
_cell.angle_gamma   90.00
#
_symmetry.space_group_name_H-M   'P 1'
#
loop_
_entity.id
_entity.type
_entity.pdbx_description
1 polymer ?
#
loop_
_entity_poly.entity_id
_entity_poly.type
_entity_poly.pdbx_seq_one_letter_code
_entity_poly.pdbx_strand_id
1 'polypeptide(L)'
;MTSTELLYIPYRNQNPAQPSAESRQKHAAREYHRKRRLSKVQVPRRAANPSNSNAKRSNASAEKALQLSTIAQGTLITPTSSPTEIALPNHPDILGKWRLDPFNTLQSEHLPAFVQEMLDHAIRYQWALYAPSRKDVNKTQNAIMHSAMKSPVAFYSIIFAGACHYAFLQRNNNVSKDSVALRMSYKTQAISSLRDELQRCQGVVTEEVLLSIILLAIHDKGDTLVAPKKLMDSPLRQVKDNEFYTSMRWQPKHLDMLYNMLKQLGGLQSLQMHGLAEAVESAALNESLLAQEPPRVGLLHPASYYLKSCQQKWDDEGWQRHKVVSARKFALLEGAEGKEHLSQTVADTRKLLVTYDCFRRNRVNGPDLLQTIGARRSIQWNLQRPLPSNDCRYRVCRYAMLIFLVETIHPKPRYLDIHRRLAEKLMLALDEASMLGYTSKCPEDYAWATILGGAAASETSLDEWYRAQMSSSCNFVFEETWESVQSMLSSFLVPGAEHEERCERFWHEAREYYLERQGTKYWDPPTDTSEFWSSPES
;
A
#
# COMPACT_ATOMS: atom_id res chain seq x y z
N MET A 1 -51.30 23.58 2.29
CA MET A 1 -51.29 22.70 3.47
C MET A 1 -50.41 21.51 3.11
N THR A 2 -49.25 21.25 3.68
CA THR A 2 -48.76 21.39 5.06
C THR A 2 -47.33 21.91 5.11
N SER A 3 -47.12 22.85 6.03
CA SER A 3 -45.86 23.47 6.44
C SER A 3 -44.97 22.47 7.19
N THR A 4 -43.65 22.59 7.05
CA THR A 4 -42.72 22.09 8.08
C THR A 4 -41.70 23.19 8.35
N GLU A 5 -41.94 23.87 9.47
CA GLU A 5 -41.15 24.97 10.01
C GLU A 5 -39.79 24.45 10.49
N LEU A 6 -38.71 25.06 10.00
CA LEU A 6 -37.38 24.89 10.55
C LEU A 6 -37.28 25.73 11.84
N LEU A 7 -37.12 25.03 12.95
CA LEU A 7 -36.96 25.59 14.29
C LEU A 7 -35.69 26.46 14.35
N TYR A 8 -35.88 27.78 14.38
CA TYR A 8 -34.82 28.76 14.62
C TYR A 8 -34.65 28.94 16.14
N ILE A 9 -33.48 28.61 16.68
CA ILE A 9 -33.11 28.91 18.07
C ILE A 9 -32.22 30.17 18.08
N PRO A 10 -32.71 31.34 18.53
CA PRO A 10 -31.88 32.52 18.67
C PRO A 10 -31.12 32.48 19.99
N TYR A 11 -29.79 32.47 19.97
CA TYR A 11 -29.02 32.81 21.17
C TYR A 11 -29.03 34.33 21.37
N ARG A 12 -29.83 34.75 22.34
CA ARG A 12 -29.90 36.13 22.86
C ARG A 12 -28.68 36.41 23.72
N ASN A 13 -27.97 37.49 23.38
CA ASN A 13 -26.93 38.12 24.17
C ASN A 13 -27.45 38.53 25.56
N GLN A 14 -26.81 38.03 26.62
CA GLN A 14 -26.76 38.69 27.92
C GLN A 14 -25.33 38.55 28.48
N ASN A 15 -24.60 39.66 28.51
CA ASN A 15 -23.33 39.80 29.22
C ASN A 15 -23.63 40.00 30.73
N PRO A 16 -22.89 39.30 31.60
CA PRO A 16 -22.04 40.02 32.52
C PRO A 16 -20.59 39.51 32.45
N ALA A 17 -19.68 40.44 32.17
CA ALA A 17 -18.21 40.37 32.22
C ALA A 17 -17.55 38.96 32.38
N GLN A 18 -17.13 38.36 31.25
CA GLN A 18 -16.11 37.31 31.24
C GLN A 18 -14.78 37.82 30.66
N PRO A 19 -13.62 37.43 31.23
CA PRO A 19 -12.32 37.80 30.69
C PRO A 19 -12.10 37.13 29.33
N SER A 20 -11.65 37.91 28.34
CA SER A 20 -11.49 37.49 26.94
C SER A 20 -10.63 36.22 26.78
N ALA A 21 -10.91 35.44 25.73
CA ALA A 21 -10.14 34.22 25.41
C ALA A 21 -8.64 34.50 25.22
N GLU A 22 -8.28 35.71 24.79
CA GLU A 22 -6.90 36.18 24.75
C GLU A 22 -6.28 36.31 26.14
N SER A 23 -7.05 36.69 27.17
CA SER A 23 -6.59 36.75 28.55
C SER A 23 -6.30 35.35 29.10
N ARG A 24 -7.12 34.34 28.75
CA ARG A 24 -6.88 32.93 29.12
C ARG A 24 -5.66 32.33 28.42
N GLN A 25 -5.46 32.63 27.13
CA GLN A 25 -4.25 32.22 26.40
C GLN A 25 -2.99 32.91 26.92
N LYS A 26 -3.06 34.21 27.24
CA LYS A 26 -1.95 34.96 27.85
C LYS A 26 -1.63 34.45 29.26
N HIS A 27 -2.63 34.08 30.06
CA HIS A 27 -2.43 33.46 31.38
C HIS A 27 -1.82 32.06 31.27
N ALA A 28 -2.29 31.21 30.34
CA ALA A 28 -1.74 29.89 30.10
C ALA A 28 -0.28 29.93 29.60
N ALA A 29 0.04 30.87 28.71
CA ALA A 29 1.41 31.08 28.23
C ALA A 29 2.34 31.58 29.36
N ARG A 30 1.85 32.49 30.22
CA ARG A 30 2.61 32.97 31.38
C ARG A 30 2.84 31.87 32.43
N GLU A 31 1.85 31.03 32.70
CA GLU A 31 1.98 29.87 33.58
C GLU A 31 2.96 28.83 33.03
N TYR A 32 2.92 28.55 31.72
CA TYR A 32 3.89 27.66 31.07
C TYR A 32 5.33 28.19 31.18
N HIS A 33 5.53 29.50 30.94
CA HIS A 33 6.85 30.12 31.11
C HIS A 33 7.31 30.15 32.58
N ARG A 34 6.41 30.34 33.55
CA ARG A 34 6.71 30.29 34.98
C ARG A 34 7.16 28.89 35.40
N LYS A 35 6.42 27.84 35.02
CA LYS A 35 6.77 26.44 35.31
C LYS A 35 8.09 26.02 34.67
N ARG A 36 8.38 26.47 33.44
CA ARG A 36 9.66 26.20 32.75
C ARG A 36 10.85 26.94 33.36
N ARG A 37 10.64 28.12 33.97
CA ARG A 37 11.69 28.82 34.75
C ARG A 37 11.98 28.09 36.05
N LEU A 38 10.96 27.62 36.76
CA LEU A 38 11.13 26.87 38.01
C LEU A 38 11.83 25.51 37.76
N SER A 39 11.52 24.83 36.65
CA SER A 39 12.18 23.56 36.30
C SER A 39 13.66 23.70 35.92
N LYS A 40 14.13 24.91 35.57
CA LYS A 40 15.55 25.19 35.30
C LYS A 40 16.35 25.56 36.55
N VAL A 41 15.67 25.87 37.66
CA VAL A 41 16.31 26.22 38.95
C VAL A 41 16.54 24.97 39.82
N GLN A 42 15.95 23.83 39.45
CA GLN A 42 16.00 22.56 40.20
C GLN A 42 16.84 21.47 39.49
N VAL A 43 18.08 21.81 39.11
CA VAL A 43 19.10 20.80 38.79
C VAL A 43 20.39 21.17 39.51
N PRO A 44 20.82 20.42 40.55
CA PRO A 44 22.10 20.64 41.18
C PRO A 44 23.23 20.12 40.29
N ARG A 45 24.15 21.02 39.95
CA ARG A 45 25.51 20.74 39.48
C ARG A 45 26.23 19.90 40.56
N ARG A 46 26.75 18.72 40.21
CA ARG A 46 27.81 18.05 40.98
C ARG A 46 29.02 17.78 40.09
N ALA A 47 30.17 18.17 40.60
CA ALA A 47 31.46 18.23 39.94
C ALA A 47 32.26 16.93 40.07
N ALA A 48 33.10 16.70 39.06
CA ALA A 48 34.45 16.11 39.05
C ALA A 48 34.80 14.94 40.01
N ASN A 49 35.30 13.84 39.43
CA ASN A 49 36.75 13.56 39.51
C ASN A 49 37.24 12.52 38.47
N PRO A 50 38.54 12.54 38.12
CA PRO A 50 39.15 11.74 37.05
C PRO A 50 39.97 10.55 37.58
N SER A 51 40.08 9.46 36.80
CA SER A 51 41.18 8.50 36.97
C SER A 51 41.54 7.74 35.67
N ASN A 52 42.81 7.92 35.37
CA ASN A 52 43.75 7.30 34.43
C ASN A 52 43.60 5.84 33.96
N SER A 53 43.83 5.70 32.64
CA SER A 53 44.91 4.95 31.96
C SER A 53 44.80 3.45 31.62
N ASN A 54 45.03 3.21 30.31
CA ASN A 54 45.76 2.13 29.65
C ASN A 54 45.09 0.76 29.43
N ALA A 55 44.76 0.45 28.16
CA ALA A 55 45.48 -0.58 27.38
C ALA A 55 45.17 -0.48 25.87
N LYS A 56 46.14 -0.94 25.08
CA LYS A 56 46.36 -0.72 23.64
C LYS A 56 45.54 -1.62 22.70
N ARG A 57 45.30 -1.08 21.49
CA ARG A 57 45.37 -1.69 20.14
C ARG A 57 44.84 -3.12 19.92
N SER A 58 43.93 -3.25 18.96
CA SER A 58 44.31 -3.70 17.60
C SER A 58 43.26 -3.30 16.56
N ASN A 59 43.74 -2.70 15.47
CA ASN A 59 43.00 -2.46 14.23
C ASN A 59 43.28 -3.64 13.30
N ALA A 60 42.24 -4.24 12.72
CA ALA A 60 42.32 -4.92 11.43
C ALA A 60 40.92 -5.12 10.83
N SER A 61 40.82 -4.82 9.53
CA SER A 61 39.77 -5.20 8.58
C SER A 61 38.53 -4.30 8.45
N ALA A 62 38.74 -3.11 7.88
CA ALA A 62 37.73 -2.37 7.12
C ALA A 62 38.39 -1.69 5.91
N GLU A 63 39.08 -2.47 5.06
CA GLU A 63 39.60 -2.05 3.76
C GLU A 63 39.41 -3.18 2.74
N LYS A 64 38.17 -3.34 2.25
CA LYS A 64 37.89 -4.06 0.99
C LYS A 64 36.47 -3.82 0.47
N ALA A 65 36.11 -2.57 0.18
CA ALA A 65 34.91 -2.27 -0.62
C ALA A 65 34.96 -0.84 -1.20
N LEU A 66 36.07 -0.45 -1.82
CA LEU A 66 36.15 0.81 -2.58
C LEU A 66 37.30 0.71 -3.58
N GLN A 67 37.07 -0.05 -4.65
CA GLN A 67 37.86 -0.01 -5.88
C GLN A 67 37.14 -0.88 -6.92
N LEU A 68 36.43 -0.23 -7.86
CA LEU A 68 36.31 -0.58 -9.28
C LEU A 68 35.13 0.20 -9.89
N SER A 69 35.38 1.46 -10.27
CA SER A 69 34.72 2.07 -11.43
C SER A 69 35.42 3.39 -11.79
N THR A 70 36.55 3.29 -12.48
CA THR A 70 37.07 4.41 -13.26
C THR A 70 37.57 3.89 -14.60
N ILE A 71 37.36 4.71 -15.63
CA ILE A 71 37.86 4.68 -17.02
C ILE A 71 36.82 4.21 -18.04
N ALA A 72 36.13 5.16 -18.68
CA ALA A 72 36.54 5.71 -19.97
C ALA A 72 35.55 6.79 -20.46
N GLN A 73 36.00 8.04 -20.51
CA GLN A 73 35.37 9.13 -21.27
C GLN A 73 36.05 9.23 -22.65
N GLY A 74 35.25 9.50 -23.68
CA GLY A 74 35.72 10.18 -24.90
C GLY A 74 34.96 9.80 -26.18
N THR A 75 34.04 10.65 -26.63
CA THR A 75 34.14 11.51 -27.83
C THR A 75 32.74 11.85 -28.39
N LEU A 76 32.51 13.14 -28.68
CA LEU A 76 31.31 13.75 -29.26
C LEU A 76 31.04 13.32 -30.71
N ILE A 77 29.76 13.18 -31.11
CA ILE A 77 29.13 13.61 -32.39
C ILE A 77 27.59 13.70 -32.18
N THR A 78 26.98 14.66 -32.89
CA THR A 78 25.63 15.25 -32.85
C THR A 78 24.47 14.36 -33.40
N PRO A 79 23.18 14.80 -33.38
CA PRO A 79 22.05 13.99 -32.96
C PRO A 79 21.35 13.24 -34.10
N THR A 80 20.73 12.10 -33.77
CA THR A 80 19.73 11.48 -34.64
C THR A 80 18.58 10.96 -33.79
N SER A 81 17.38 11.45 -34.12
CA SER A 81 16.08 11.16 -33.53
C SER A 81 15.85 9.66 -33.29
N SER A 82 15.48 9.30 -32.06
CA SER A 82 14.92 7.98 -31.71
C SER A 82 13.91 8.08 -30.56
N PRO A 83 12.99 7.11 -30.45
CA PRO A 83 11.65 7.28 -29.89
C PRO A 83 11.60 7.12 -28.36
N THR A 84 10.63 7.82 -27.78
CA THR A 84 10.37 8.03 -26.35
C THR A 84 10.40 6.73 -25.53
N GLU A 85 11.44 6.59 -24.70
CA GLU A 85 11.49 5.70 -23.55
C GLU A 85 10.32 6.01 -22.60
N ILE A 86 9.45 5.03 -22.33
CA ILE A 86 8.59 5.04 -21.14
C ILE A 86 9.07 3.92 -20.23
N ALA A 87 10.21 4.16 -19.58
CA ALA A 87 10.45 3.61 -18.26
C ALA A 87 9.57 4.40 -17.27
N LEU A 88 9.03 3.76 -16.22
CA LEU A 88 8.65 4.55 -15.04
C LEU A 88 9.87 5.41 -14.68
N PRO A 89 9.72 6.73 -14.51
CA PRO A 89 10.88 7.58 -14.33
C PRO A 89 11.65 7.11 -13.10
N ASN A 90 12.84 6.53 -13.33
CA ASN A 90 13.89 6.57 -12.33
C ASN A 90 14.02 8.05 -11.97
N HIS A 91 13.79 8.41 -10.70
CA HIS A 91 13.93 9.80 -10.24
C HIS A 91 15.28 10.34 -10.73
N PRO A 92 15.29 11.25 -11.71
CA PRO A 92 16.53 11.91 -12.07
C PRO A 92 16.75 12.98 -11.01
N ASP A 93 17.94 13.03 -10.43
CA ASP A 93 18.46 14.17 -9.65
C ASP A 93 18.64 15.45 -10.52
N ILE A 94 17.87 15.59 -11.59
CA ILE A 94 17.92 16.72 -12.52
C ILE A 94 16.49 17.22 -12.72
N LEU A 95 16.10 18.09 -11.79
CA LEU A 95 14.91 18.92 -11.83
C LEU A 95 14.79 19.64 -13.19
N GLY A 96 13.67 19.41 -13.87
CA GLY A 96 13.34 20.08 -15.12
C GLY A 96 13.10 21.57 -14.89
N LYS A 97 14.16 22.38 -15.00
CA LYS A 97 14.00 23.72 -15.59
C LYS A 97 13.34 23.51 -16.97
N TRP A 98 12.30 24.29 -17.27
CA TRP A 98 11.60 24.40 -18.57
C TRP A 98 10.38 23.47 -18.81
N ARG A 99 9.23 23.87 -18.26
CA ARG A 99 8.05 24.31 -19.04
C ARG A 99 7.24 25.29 -18.17
N LEU A 100 7.83 26.48 -17.94
CA LEU A 100 7.04 27.67 -17.62
C LEU A 100 5.97 27.77 -18.69
N ASP A 101 4.70 27.87 -18.29
CA ASP A 101 3.60 28.23 -19.18
C ASP A 101 4.03 29.48 -19.97
N PRO A 102 4.40 29.35 -21.26
CA PRO A 102 4.99 30.45 -22.01
C PRO A 102 3.97 31.56 -22.30
N PHE A 103 2.70 31.32 -21.98
CA PHE A 103 1.57 32.21 -22.23
C PHE A 103 0.93 32.74 -20.95
N ASN A 104 1.44 32.37 -19.76
CA ASN A 104 0.93 32.85 -18.48
C ASN A 104 -0.60 32.63 -18.33
N THR A 105 -1.11 31.53 -18.90
CA THR A 105 -2.52 31.11 -18.92
C THR A 105 -3.06 30.61 -17.58
N LEU A 106 -2.18 30.26 -16.64
CA LEU A 106 -2.58 30.03 -15.25
C LEU A 106 -2.94 31.36 -14.59
N GLN A 107 -4.15 31.42 -14.00
CA GLN A 107 -4.95 32.62 -13.65
C GLN A 107 -4.35 33.67 -12.69
N SER A 108 -3.03 33.88 -12.62
CA SER A 108 -2.46 35.06 -11.96
C SER A 108 -1.09 35.41 -12.54
N GLU A 109 -0.89 36.70 -12.86
CA GLU A 109 0.44 37.25 -13.07
C GLU A 109 1.30 36.94 -11.83
N HIS A 110 2.29 36.06 -12.00
CA HIS A 110 3.30 35.63 -11.00
C HIS A 110 2.91 34.52 -10.01
N LEU A 111 2.40 33.39 -10.49
CA LEU A 111 2.45 32.14 -9.71
C LEU A 111 3.89 31.82 -9.28
N PRO A 112 4.17 31.63 -7.97
CA PRO A 112 5.51 31.29 -7.50
C PRO A 112 6.05 30.03 -8.18
N ALA A 113 7.33 30.01 -8.52
CA ALA A 113 7.96 28.87 -9.22
C ALA A 113 7.72 27.53 -8.52
N PHE A 114 7.75 27.52 -7.18
CA PHE A 114 7.47 26.32 -6.40
C PHE A 114 6.03 25.81 -6.57
N VAL A 115 5.03 26.69 -6.76
CA VAL A 115 3.65 26.27 -7.05
C VAL A 115 3.56 25.58 -8.41
N GLN A 116 4.24 26.13 -9.41
CA GLN A 116 4.30 25.53 -10.75
C GLN A 116 4.98 24.16 -10.71
N GLU A 117 6.04 24.02 -9.91
CA GLU A 117 6.71 22.75 -9.68
C GLU A 117 5.76 21.71 -9.05
N MET A 118 4.95 22.10 -8.05
CA MET A 118 4.00 21.16 -7.43
C MET A 118 2.88 20.75 -8.39
N LEU A 119 2.43 21.66 -9.25
CA LEU A 119 1.45 21.36 -10.30
C LEU A 119 2.03 20.39 -11.34
N ASP A 120 3.24 20.67 -11.85
CA ASP A 120 3.94 19.79 -12.80
C ASP A 120 4.19 18.41 -12.17
N HIS A 121 4.61 18.37 -10.90
CA HIS A 121 4.82 17.13 -10.15
C HIS A 121 3.53 16.30 -10.03
N ALA A 122 2.42 16.95 -9.67
CA ALA A 122 1.12 16.27 -9.59
C ALA A 122 0.73 15.66 -10.94
N ILE A 123 0.83 16.42 -12.02
CA ILE A 123 0.42 15.97 -13.36
C ILE A 123 1.32 14.82 -13.85
N ARG A 124 2.65 14.97 -13.73
CA ARG A 124 3.60 14.01 -14.30
C ARG A 124 3.69 12.70 -13.54
N TYR A 125 3.71 12.76 -12.22
CA TYR A 125 4.01 11.59 -11.40
C TYR A 125 2.76 11.04 -10.74
N GLN A 126 1.96 11.90 -10.11
CA GLN A 126 0.82 11.45 -9.32
C GLN A 126 -0.34 10.95 -10.20
N TRP A 127 -0.73 11.76 -11.19
CA TRP A 127 -1.91 11.48 -12.02
C TRP A 127 -1.66 10.49 -13.15
N ALA A 128 -0.41 10.33 -13.58
CA ALA A 128 -0.04 9.34 -14.61
C ALA A 128 -0.39 7.90 -14.20
N LEU A 129 -0.41 7.59 -12.90
CA LEU A 129 -0.74 6.27 -12.34
C LEU A 129 -2.22 5.92 -12.45
N TYR A 130 -3.09 6.92 -12.58
CA TYR A 130 -4.52 6.73 -12.69
C TYR A 130 -4.98 6.66 -14.15
N ALA A 131 -4.06 6.73 -15.12
CA ALA A 131 -4.45 6.56 -16.51
C ALA A 131 -5.00 5.14 -16.76
N PRO A 132 -6.08 4.98 -17.56
CA PRO A 132 -6.65 3.66 -17.87
C PRO A 132 -5.68 2.70 -18.57
N SER A 133 -4.72 3.26 -19.32
CA SER A 133 -3.67 2.52 -20.03
C SER A 133 -2.48 3.43 -20.34
N ARG A 134 -1.35 2.86 -20.74
CA ARG A 134 -0.12 3.59 -21.10
C ARG A 134 -0.36 4.62 -22.20
N LYS A 135 -1.19 4.30 -23.19
CA LYS A 135 -1.53 5.23 -24.29
C LYS A 135 -2.42 6.38 -23.85
N ASP A 136 -3.10 6.27 -22.69
CA ASP A 136 -4.02 7.28 -22.17
C ASP A 136 -3.36 8.17 -21.08
N VAL A 137 -2.08 7.97 -20.78
CA VAL A 137 -1.32 8.81 -19.82
C VAL A 137 -1.38 10.28 -20.20
N ASN A 138 -1.05 10.63 -21.44
CA ASN A 138 -1.07 12.02 -21.91
C ASN A 138 -2.50 12.61 -21.87
N LYS A 139 -3.54 11.81 -22.17
CA LYS A 139 -4.93 12.28 -22.08
C LYS A 139 -5.33 12.57 -20.64
N THR A 140 -4.91 11.71 -19.71
CA THR A 140 -5.14 11.88 -18.27
C THR A 140 -4.43 13.14 -17.77
N GLN A 141 -3.15 13.32 -18.11
CA GLN A 141 -2.38 14.52 -17.76
C GLN A 141 -3.05 15.80 -18.29
N ASN A 142 -3.48 15.80 -19.55
CA ASN A 142 -4.17 16.94 -20.15
C ASN A 142 -5.53 17.22 -19.49
N ALA A 143 -6.30 16.19 -19.14
CA ALA A 143 -7.59 16.35 -18.47
C ALA A 143 -7.44 16.99 -17.08
N ILE A 144 -6.43 16.57 -16.31
CA ILE A 144 -6.13 17.12 -14.99
C ILE A 144 -5.61 18.56 -15.11
N MET A 145 -4.72 18.84 -16.06
CA MET A 145 -4.26 20.21 -16.33
C MET A 145 -5.42 21.12 -16.72
N HIS A 146 -6.29 20.68 -17.63
CA HIS A 146 -7.48 21.44 -18.03
C HIS A 146 -8.41 21.71 -16.85
N SER A 147 -8.59 20.73 -15.96
CA SER A 147 -9.38 20.90 -14.73
C SER A 147 -8.77 21.97 -13.82
N ALA A 148 -7.44 21.95 -13.63
CA ALA A 148 -6.73 22.96 -12.86
C ALA A 148 -6.87 24.37 -13.47
N MET A 149 -6.91 24.49 -14.79
CA MET A 149 -7.07 25.78 -15.48
C MET A 149 -8.51 26.32 -15.42
N LYS A 150 -9.50 25.42 -15.41
CA LYS A 150 -10.93 25.76 -15.49
C LYS A 150 -11.57 26.03 -14.13
N SER A 151 -11.10 25.36 -13.08
CA SER A 151 -11.76 25.34 -11.77
C SER A 151 -10.80 25.73 -10.64
N PRO A 152 -11.08 26.82 -9.89
CA PRO A 152 -10.27 27.22 -8.74
C PRO A 152 -10.15 26.12 -7.69
N VAL A 153 -11.23 25.38 -7.41
CA VAL A 153 -11.18 24.28 -6.43
C VAL A 153 -10.28 23.15 -6.92
N ALA A 154 -10.32 22.81 -8.21
CA ALA A 154 -9.42 21.81 -8.80
C ALA A 154 -7.97 22.29 -8.73
N PHE A 155 -7.70 23.54 -9.10
CA PHE A 155 -6.37 24.15 -9.01
C PHE A 155 -5.74 23.99 -7.63
N TYR A 156 -6.44 24.48 -6.58
CA TYR A 156 -5.90 24.45 -5.23
C TYR A 156 -5.73 23.02 -4.70
N SER A 157 -6.69 22.13 -4.99
CA SER A 157 -6.64 20.74 -4.52
C SER A 157 -5.55 19.91 -5.21
N ILE A 158 -5.34 20.10 -6.52
CA ILE A 158 -4.27 19.42 -7.27
C ILE A 158 -2.89 19.83 -6.75
N ILE A 159 -2.66 21.13 -6.56
CA ILE A 159 -1.38 21.63 -6.02
C ILE A 159 -1.16 21.15 -4.59
N PHE A 160 -2.21 21.18 -3.75
CA PHE A 160 -2.12 20.67 -2.39
C PHE A 160 -1.72 19.19 -2.37
N ALA A 161 -2.39 18.35 -3.18
CA ALA A 161 -2.08 16.93 -3.30
C ALA A 161 -0.65 16.69 -3.82
N GLY A 162 -0.26 17.39 -4.89
CA GLY A 162 1.09 17.35 -5.46
C GLY A 162 2.16 17.71 -4.44
N ALA A 163 1.93 18.77 -3.65
CA ALA A 163 2.85 19.18 -2.60
C ALA A 163 2.97 18.16 -1.45
N CYS A 164 1.87 17.49 -1.08
CA CYS A 164 1.90 16.40 -0.11
C CYS A 164 2.71 15.21 -0.64
N HIS A 165 2.45 14.83 -1.89
CA HIS A 165 3.16 13.73 -2.55
C HIS A 165 4.65 14.02 -2.67
N TYR A 166 5.00 15.21 -3.15
CA TYR A 166 6.38 15.66 -3.27
C TYR A 166 7.12 15.68 -1.92
N ALA A 167 6.49 16.22 -0.88
CA ALA A 167 7.06 16.25 0.46
C ALA A 167 7.32 14.84 1.03
N PHE A 168 6.43 13.88 0.75
CA PHE A 168 6.63 12.48 1.16
C PHE A 168 7.86 11.85 0.49
N LEU A 169 8.08 12.14 -0.80
CA LEU A 169 9.21 11.60 -1.56
C LEU A 169 10.56 12.23 -1.19
N GLN A 170 10.56 13.48 -0.70
CA GLN A 170 11.75 14.28 -0.36
C GLN A 170 12.47 13.90 0.95
N ARG A 171 11.95 12.91 1.70
CA ARG A 171 12.42 12.12 2.87
C ARG A 171 13.63 12.57 3.74
N ASN A 172 14.67 13.23 3.23
CA ASN A 172 15.91 13.57 3.93
C ASN A 172 16.25 15.06 3.99
N ASN A 173 15.54 15.92 3.24
CA ASN A 173 15.61 17.36 3.47
C ASN A 173 14.58 17.71 4.54
N ASN A 174 14.99 18.42 5.60
CA ASN A 174 14.06 19.02 6.56
C ASN A 174 12.91 19.63 5.75
N VAL A 175 11.69 19.10 5.93
CA VAL A 175 10.51 19.58 5.21
C VAL A 175 10.49 21.09 5.37
N SER A 176 10.75 21.81 4.27
CA SER A 176 10.93 23.26 4.35
C SER A 176 9.68 23.85 5.00
N LYS A 177 9.86 24.84 5.88
CA LYS A 177 8.73 25.60 6.44
C LYS A 177 7.82 26.13 5.33
N ASP A 178 8.40 26.43 4.18
CA ASP A 178 7.67 26.89 2.99
C ASP A 178 6.79 25.79 2.39
N SER A 179 7.23 24.52 2.39
CA SER A 179 6.43 23.38 1.95
C SER A 179 5.24 23.13 2.90
N VAL A 180 5.44 23.26 4.22
CA VAL A 180 4.34 23.17 5.19
C VAL A 180 3.36 24.31 4.99
N ALA A 181 3.86 25.55 4.89
CA ALA A 181 3.04 26.74 4.71
C ALA A 181 2.22 26.68 3.41
N LEU A 182 2.83 26.22 2.31
CA LEU A 182 2.14 26.03 1.04
C LEU A 182 1.02 24.99 1.17
N ARG A 183 1.30 23.80 1.72
CA ARG A 183 0.28 22.77 1.92
C ARG A 183 -0.90 23.26 2.76
N MET A 184 -0.62 23.99 3.84
CA MET A 184 -1.66 24.59 4.69
C MET A 184 -2.48 25.66 3.96
N SER A 185 -1.81 26.57 3.25
CA SER A 185 -2.47 27.64 2.50
C SER A 185 -3.36 27.08 1.40
N TYR A 186 -2.85 26.15 0.59
CA TYR A 186 -3.58 25.55 -0.53
C TYR A 186 -4.70 24.62 -0.06
N LYS A 187 -4.52 23.90 1.05
CA LYS A 187 -5.63 23.17 1.69
C LYS A 187 -6.74 24.11 2.11
N THR A 188 -6.40 25.25 2.72
CA THR A 188 -7.37 26.25 3.19
C THR A 188 -8.14 26.86 2.02
N GLN A 189 -7.42 27.25 0.96
CA GLN A 189 -8.03 27.78 -0.27
C GLN A 189 -8.92 26.73 -0.96
N ALA A 190 -8.47 25.48 -1.07
CA ALA A 190 -9.27 24.39 -1.63
C ALA A 190 -10.58 24.17 -0.85
N ILE A 191 -10.54 24.19 0.48
CA ILE A 191 -11.75 24.04 1.32
C ILE A 191 -12.69 25.24 1.15
N SER A 192 -12.15 26.46 1.06
CA SER A 192 -12.95 27.66 0.82
C SER A 192 -13.63 27.59 -0.54
N SER A 193 -12.86 27.36 -1.61
CA SER A 193 -13.40 27.25 -2.97
C SER A 193 -14.38 26.10 -3.11
N LEU A 194 -14.16 24.97 -2.43
CA LEU A 194 -15.12 23.86 -2.43
C LEU A 194 -16.44 24.27 -1.79
N ARG A 195 -16.41 25.01 -0.68
CA ARG A 195 -17.63 25.51 -0.03
C ARG A 195 -18.41 26.45 -0.96
N ASP A 196 -17.71 27.38 -1.59
CA ASP A 196 -18.31 28.36 -2.48
C ASP A 196 -18.94 27.68 -3.70
N GLU A 197 -18.23 26.72 -4.31
CA GLU A 197 -18.74 25.96 -5.46
C GLU A 197 -19.95 25.10 -5.07
N LEU A 198 -19.92 24.41 -3.93
CA LEU A 198 -21.06 23.61 -3.43
C LEU A 198 -22.30 24.47 -3.16
N GLN A 199 -22.14 25.71 -2.68
CA GLN A 199 -23.24 26.65 -2.50
C GLN A 199 -23.82 27.10 -3.86
N ARG A 200 -22.95 27.29 -4.86
CA ARG A 200 -23.34 27.76 -6.19
C ARG A 200 -24.01 26.68 -7.04
N CYS A 201 -23.60 25.43 -6.88
CA CYS A 201 -24.02 24.29 -7.70
C CYS A 201 -25.49 23.88 -7.55
N GLN A 202 -26.21 24.33 -6.50
CA GLN A 202 -27.63 24.00 -6.25
C GLN A 202 -27.98 22.50 -6.42
N GLY A 203 -27.02 21.59 -6.19
CA GLY A 203 -27.19 20.14 -6.33
C GLY A 203 -26.59 19.51 -7.60
N VAL A 204 -26.15 20.28 -8.60
CA VAL A 204 -25.45 19.74 -9.78
C VAL A 204 -23.94 19.72 -9.52
N VAL A 205 -23.41 18.54 -9.19
CA VAL A 205 -21.99 18.34 -8.88
C VAL A 205 -21.21 18.15 -10.17
N THR A 206 -20.12 18.91 -10.35
CA THR A 206 -19.18 18.73 -11.46
C THR A 206 -18.10 17.71 -11.12
N GLU A 207 -17.47 17.12 -12.13
CA GLU A 207 -16.35 16.19 -11.91
C GLU A 207 -15.12 16.89 -11.31
N GLU A 208 -14.91 18.19 -11.57
CA GLU A 208 -13.87 18.98 -10.90
C GLU A 208 -14.11 19.09 -9.39
N VAL A 209 -15.37 19.23 -8.95
CA VAL A 209 -15.71 19.17 -7.52
C VAL A 209 -15.44 17.78 -6.95
N LEU A 210 -15.84 16.72 -7.67
CA LEU A 210 -15.60 15.33 -7.25
C LEU A 210 -14.09 15.03 -7.10
N LEU A 211 -13.30 15.47 -8.08
CA LEU A 211 -11.83 15.44 -8.09
C LEU A 211 -11.24 16.13 -6.86
N SER A 212 -11.72 17.34 -6.54
CA SER A 212 -11.23 18.06 -5.37
C SER A 212 -11.59 17.37 -4.05
N ILE A 213 -12.78 16.77 -3.96
CA ILE A 213 -13.22 16.05 -2.77
C ILE A 213 -12.34 14.81 -2.52
N ILE A 214 -12.06 14.00 -3.54
CA ILE A 214 -11.19 12.83 -3.38
C ILE A 214 -9.77 13.24 -2.99
N LEU A 215 -9.23 14.32 -3.56
CA LEU A 215 -7.92 14.84 -3.18
C LEU A 215 -7.89 15.32 -1.74
N LEU A 216 -8.89 16.08 -1.29
CA LEU A 216 -9.01 16.52 0.10
C LEU A 216 -9.29 15.37 1.08
N ALA A 217 -9.95 14.30 0.63
CA ALA A 217 -10.21 13.11 1.43
C ALA A 217 -8.93 12.34 1.72
N ILE A 218 -8.16 12.03 0.67
CA ILE A 218 -6.93 11.23 0.74
C ILE A 218 -5.81 11.99 1.45
N HIS A 219 -5.73 13.31 1.24
CA HIS A 219 -4.61 14.13 1.70
C HIS A 219 -4.93 14.92 2.98
N ASP A 220 -5.96 14.58 3.76
CA ASP A 220 -6.40 15.42 4.89
C ASP A 220 -5.26 15.75 5.86
N LYS A 221 -4.48 14.75 6.30
CA LYS A 221 -3.30 14.99 7.17
C LYS A 221 -2.02 15.31 6.42
N GLY A 222 -2.17 15.67 5.15
CA GLY A 222 -1.08 16.00 4.25
C GLY A 222 -0.28 17.20 4.70
N ASP A 223 -0.80 18.08 5.56
CA ASP A 223 -0.09 19.17 6.25
C ASP A 223 0.88 18.68 7.35
N THR A 224 0.45 17.66 8.10
CA THR A 224 1.21 17.04 9.19
C THR A 224 1.98 15.78 8.79
N LEU A 225 2.25 15.62 7.50
CA LEU A 225 2.84 14.42 6.92
C LEU A 225 4.15 14.02 7.62
N VAL A 226 4.19 12.80 8.15
CA VAL A 226 5.38 12.16 8.73
C VAL A 226 5.70 10.96 7.86
N ALA A 227 6.85 10.97 7.18
CA ALA A 227 7.30 9.82 6.41
C ALA A 227 7.48 8.60 7.34
N PRO A 228 7.11 7.38 6.90
CA PRO A 228 7.20 6.18 7.73
C PRO A 228 8.65 5.90 8.15
N LYS A 229 8.86 5.50 9.42
CA LYS A 229 10.19 5.24 9.98
C LYS A 229 10.90 4.04 9.33
N LYS A 230 10.16 2.96 9.05
CA LYS A 230 10.63 1.75 8.33
C LYS A 230 10.11 1.83 6.89
N LEU A 231 11.03 1.80 5.92
CA LEU A 231 10.67 1.69 4.49
C LEU A 231 10.16 0.28 4.21
N MET A 232 9.42 0.16 3.11
CA MET A 232 9.33 -1.14 2.45
C MET A 232 10.73 -1.62 2.04
N ASP A 233 10.92 -2.92 2.17
CA ASP A 233 12.16 -3.58 1.76
C ASP A 233 12.36 -3.39 0.24
N SER A 234 13.63 -3.38 -0.17
CA SER A 234 13.97 -3.37 -1.60
C SER A 234 13.73 -4.79 -2.13
N PRO A 235 13.07 -5.00 -3.29
CA PRO A 235 12.76 -4.04 -4.36
C PRO A 235 11.36 -3.40 -4.32
N LEU A 236 10.48 -3.73 -3.36
CA LEU A 236 9.12 -3.17 -3.33
C LEU A 236 9.10 -1.64 -3.14
N ARG A 237 10.21 -1.06 -2.66
CA ARG A 237 10.50 0.39 -2.62
C ARG A 237 10.37 1.11 -3.98
N GLN A 238 10.44 0.40 -5.11
CA GLN A 238 10.20 1.00 -6.44
C GLN A 238 8.75 1.47 -6.64
N VAL A 239 7.83 1.12 -5.72
CA VAL A 239 6.40 1.45 -5.78
C VAL A 239 6.03 2.52 -4.73
N LYS A 240 6.75 3.66 -4.76
CA LYS A 240 6.65 4.73 -3.75
C LYS A 240 5.24 5.32 -3.61
N ASP A 241 4.48 5.35 -4.70
CA ASP A 241 3.15 5.93 -4.71
C ASP A 241 2.16 5.10 -3.88
N ASN A 242 2.27 3.77 -3.90
CA ASN A 242 1.40 2.93 -3.10
C ASN A 242 1.69 3.07 -1.60
N GLU A 243 2.97 3.12 -1.23
CA GLU A 243 3.39 3.36 0.14
C GLU A 243 2.85 4.71 0.63
N PHE A 244 2.93 5.75 -0.20
CA PHE A 244 2.31 7.05 0.09
C PHE A 244 0.82 6.90 0.40
N TYR A 245 0.00 6.46 -0.55
CA TYR A 245 -1.47 6.48 -0.40
C TYR A 245 -2.01 5.59 0.71
N THR A 246 -1.30 4.51 1.02
CA THR A 246 -1.68 3.57 2.08
C THR A 246 -1.23 4.05 3.47
N SER A 247 -0.21 4.90 3.54
CA SER A 247 0.24 5.55 4.78
C SER A 247 -0.58 6.80 5.16
N MET A 248 -1.36 7.34 4.22
CA MET A 248 -2.18 8.52 4.47
C MET A 248 -3.37 8.20 5.38
N ARG A 249 -3.68 9.10 6.31
CA ARG A 249 -4.93 9.08 7.07
C ARG A 249 -6.01 9.83 6.30
N TRP A 250 -7.01 9.09 5.85
CA TRP A 250 -8.07 9.64 5.02
C TRP A 250 -9.19 10.22 5.88
N GLN A 251 -9.91 11.21 5.34
CA GLN A 251 -10.99 11.89 6.04
C GLN A 251 -12.36 11.27 5.70
N PRO A 252 -13.02 10.57 6.66
CA PRO A 252 -14.25 9.82 6.38
C PRO A 252 -15.38 10.68 5.83
N LYS A 253 -15.56 11.90 6.36
CA LYS A 253 -16.63 12.81 5.91
C LYS A 253 -16.51 13.21 4.44
N HIS A 254 -15.28 13.38 3.94
CA HIS A 254 -15.07 13.69 2.53
C HIS A 254 -15.29 12.44 1.66
N LEU A 255 -14.96 11.25 2.15
CA LEU A 255 -15.27 9.99 1.45
C LEU A 255 -16.79 9.74 1.38
N ASP A 256 -17.52 9.98 2.47
CA ASP A 256 -18.99 9.87 2.46
C ASP A 256 -19.62 10.82 1.44
N MET A 257 -19.14 12.06 1.41
CA MET A 257 -19.56 13.04 0.42
C MET A 257 -19.22 12.58 -1.01
N LEU A 258 -18.00 12.09 -1.25
CA LEU A 258 -17.54 11.55 -2.52
C LEU A 258 -18.48 10.44 -3.03
N TYR A 259 -18.78 9.44 -2.21
CA TYR A 259 -19.61 8.31 -2.64
C TYR A 259 -21.07 8.69 -2.85
N ASN A 260 -21.61 9.60 -2.04
CA ASN A 260 -22.97 10.10 -2.23
C ASN A 260 -23.10 10.88 -3.55
N MET A 261 -22.12 11.73 -3.87
CA MET A 261 -22.10 12.49 -5.13
C MET A 261 -21.84 11.59 -6.34
N LEU A 262 -20.93 10.62 -6.23
CA LEU A 262 -20.69 9.63 -7.28
C LEU A 262 -21.97 8.86 -7.62
N LYS A 263 -22.76 8.48 -6.60
CA LYS A 263 -24.06 7.82 -6.80
C LYS A 263 -25.04 8.71 -7.56
N GLN A 264 -25.08 10.01 -7.26
CA GLN A 264 -25.92 10.98 -7.99
C GLN A 264 -25.49 11.12 -9.45
N LEU A 265 -24.18 11.02 -9.72
CA LEU A 265 -23.65 11.06 -11.08
C LEU A 265 -23.85 9.76 -11.87
N GLY A 266 -24.35 8.68 -11.26
CA GLY A 266 -24.61 7.41 -11.93
C GLY A 266 -23.51 6.34 -11.76
N GLY A 267 -22.56 6.54 -10.85
CA GLY A 267 -21.50 5.57 -10.54
C GLY A 267 -20.17 5.86 -11.22
N LEU A 268 -19.24 4.89 -11.22
CA LEU A 268 -17.90 5.10 -11.78
C LEU A 268 -17.91 5.22 -13.32
N GLN A 269 -18.79 4.47 -13.99
CA GLN A 269 -18.85 4.41 -15.45
C GLN A 269 -19.38 5.69 -16.10
N SER A 270 -20.05 6.56 -15.34
CA SER A 270 -20.57 7.81 -15.87
C SER A 270 -19.53 8.93 -15.93
N LEU A 271 -18.40 8.76 -15.25
CA LEU A 271 -17.33 9.75 -15.20
C LEU A 271 -16.62 9.86 -16.56
N GLN A 272 -16.45 11.08 -17.05
CA GLN A 272 -15.87 11.39 -18.36
C GLN A 272 -14.42 11.89 -18.27
N MET A 273 -14.03 12.47 -17.14
CA MET A 273 -12.66 12.91 -16.89
C MET A 273 -11.73 11.71 -16.85
N HIS A 274 -10.80 11.68 -17.80
CA HIS A 274 -9.77 10.64 -17.89
C HIS A 274 -9.01 10.49 -16.56
N GLY A 275 -8.97 9.28 -16.03
CA GLY A 275 -8.27 8.91 -14.80
C GLY A 275 -9.04 9.14 -13.50
N LEU A 276 -10.17 9.86 -13.52
CA LEU A 276 -10.95 10.11 -12.31
C LEU A 276 -11.63 8.83 -11.80
N ALA A 277 -12.21 8.03 -12.69
CA ALA A 277 -12.83 6.76 -12.32
C ALA A 277 -11.82 5.79 -11.69
N GLU A 278 -10.61 5.70 -12.25
CA GLU A 278 -9.50 4.91 -11.72
C GLU A 278 -9.03 5.40 -10.35
N ALA A 279 -8.95 6.72 -10.15
CA ALA A 279 -8.57 7.30 -8.87
C ALA A 279 -9.61 6.98 -7.78
N VAL A 280 -10.90 7.12 -8.10
CA VAL A 280 -12.00 6.82 -7.17
C VAL A 280 -12.09 5.32 -6.87
N GLU A 281 -11.93 4.46 -7.88
CA GLU A 281 -11.87 3.00 -7.69
C GLU A 281 -10.68 2.60 -6.80
N SER A 282 -9.48 3.12 -7.10
CA SER A 282 -8.28 2.87 -6.29
C SER A 282 -8.49 3.30 -4.84
N ALA A 283 -9.12 4.47 -4.64
CA ALA A 283 -9.39 4.98 -3.32
C ALA A 283 -10.34 4.04 -2.55
N ALA A 284 -11.50 3.73 -3.11
CA ALA A 284 -12.50 2.86 -2.49
C ALA A 284 -11.97 1.46 -2.16
N LEU A 285 -11.13 0.89 -3.01
CA LEU A 285 -10.53 -0.42 -2.76
C LEU A 285 -9.49 -0.41 -1.65
N ASN A 286 -8.72 0.67 -1.52
CA ASN A 286 -7.78 0.83 -0.41
C ASN A 286 -8.51 1.07 0.92
N GLU A 287 -9.57 1.89 0.93
CA GLU A 287 -10.43 2.08 2.11
C GLU A 287 -11.05 0.74 2.54
N SER A 288 -11.67 0.02 1.60
CA SER A 288 -12.23 -1.32 1.81
C SER A 288 -11.21 -2.29 2.41
N LEU A 289 -9.95 -2.24 1.95
CA LEU A 289 -8.88 -3.09 2.48
C LEU A 289 -8.48 -2.72 3.91
N LEU A 290 -8.36 -1.44 4.21
CA LEU A 290 -8.02 -0.92 5.54
C LEU A 290 -9.14 -1.17 6.56
N ALA A 291 -10.40 -0.92 6.17
CA ALA A 291 -11.57 -1.18 7.00
C ALA A 291 -11.85 -2.69 7.13
N GLN A 292 -11.46 -3.47 6.11
CA GLN A 292 -11.91 -4.85 5.86
C GLN A 292 -13.43 -4.95 5.67
N GLU A 293 -14.00 -3.96 4.99
CA GLU A 293 -15.40 -3.87 4.61
C GLU A 293 -15.55 -3.98 3.09
N PRO A 294 -16.75 -4.29 2.56
CA PRO A 294 -16.97 -4.30 1.12
C PRO A 294 -16.73 -2.93 0.47
N PRO A 295 -16.24 -2.89 -0.79
CA PRO A 295 -16.08 -1.64 -1.51
C PRO A 295 -17.41 -0.89 -1.67
N ARG A 296 -17.41 0.41 -1.40
CA ARG A 296 -18.60 1.29 -1.50
C ARG A 296 -18.92 1.72 -2.94
N VAL A 297 -18.10 1.29 -3.89
CA VAL A 297 -18.26 1.57 -5.33
C VAL A 297 -18.52 0.28 -6.09
N GLY A 298 -19.27 0.39 -7.19
CA GLY A 298 -19.40 -0.70 -8.15
C GLY A 298 -18.06 -1.04 -8.81
N LEU A 299 -17.99 -2.21 -9.43
CA LEU A 299 -16.84 -2.61 -10.23
C LEU A 299 -16.72 -1.70 -11.46
N LEU A 300 -15.56 -1.10 -11.74
CA LEU A 300 -15.37 -0.27 -12.94
C LEU A 300 -15.42 -1.14 -14.21
N HIS A 301 -14.50 -2.10 -14.30
CA HIS A 301 -14.44 -3.09 -15.37
C HIS A 301 -14.05 -4.49 -14.84
N PRO A 302 -14.53 -5.58 -15.47
CA PRO A 302 -14.10 -6.94 -15.12
C PRO A 302 -12.63 -7.17 -15.48
N ALA A 303 -11.96 -8.10 -14.81
CA ALA A 303 -10.54 -8.37 -15.03
C ALA A 303 -10.24 -8.77 -16.49
N SER A 304 -11.18 -9.46 -17.13
CA SER A 304 -11.13 -9.83 -18.55
C SER A 304 -11.01 -8.64 -19.50
N TYR A 305 -11.59 -7.48 -19.15
CA TYR A 305 -11.46 -6.25 -19.94
C TYR A 305 -10.00 -5.82 -20.06
N TYR A 306 -9.29 -5.79 -18.93
CA TYR A 306 -7.90 -5.39 -18.86
C TYR A 306 -6.93 -6.47 -19.40
N LEU A 307 -7.18 -7.73 -19.05
CA LEU A 307 -6.28 -8.83 -19.38
C LEU A 307 -6.29 -9.18 -20.86
N LYS A 308 -7.38 -8.92 -21.59
CA LYS A 308 -7.51 -9.28 -23.01
C LYS A 308 -6.42 -8.67 -23.88
N SER A 309 -6.13 -7.38 -23.73
CA SER A 309 -5.06 -6.71 -24.47
C SER A 309 -3.67 -7.08 -23.97
N CYS A 310 -3.52 -7.31 -22.66
CA CYS A 310 -2.25 -7.75 -22.08
C CYS A 310 -1.81 -9.14 -22.58
N GLN A 311 -2.74 -10.07 -22.75
CA GLN A 311 -2.47 -11.42 -23.24
C GLN A 311 -1.88 -11.46 -24.65
N GLN A 312 -2.24 -10.51 -25.50
CA GLN A 312 -1.68 -10.40 -26.85
C GLN A 312 -0.17 -10.07 -26.85
N LYS A 313 0.36 -9.64 -25.70
CA LYS A 313 1.76 -9.29 -25.50
C LYS A 313 2.51 -10.29 -24.60
N TRP A 314 1.92 -11.45 -24.33
CA TRP A 314 2.65 -12.52 -23.67
C TRP A 314 3.68 -13.11 -24.63
N ASP A 315 4.88 -13.34 -24.11
CA ASP A 315 5.94 -14.06 -24.80
C ASP A 315 5.77 -15.59 -24.64
N ASP A 316 6.65 -16.36 -25.29
CA ASP A 316 6.56 -17.82 -25.31
C ASP A 316 6.61 -18.44 -23.91
N GLU A 317 7.52 -17.95 -23.06
CA GLU A 317 7.63 -18.38 -21.67
C GLU A 317 6.37 -18.02 -20.87
N GLY A 318 5.76 -16.87 -21.11
CA GLY A 318 4.46 -16.50 -20.52
C GLY A 318 3.35 -17.46 -20.91
N TRP A 319 3.28 -17.87 -22.19
CA TRP A 319 2.31 -18.86 -22.66
C TRP A 319 2.54 -20.25 -22.05
N GLN A 320 3.80 -20.71 -21.98
CA GLN A 320 4.14 -21.97 -21.34
C GLN A 320 3.78 -21.95 -19.85
N ARG A 321 4.12 -20.86 -19.16
CA ARG A 321 3.75 -20.66 -17.76
C ARG A 321 2.25 -20.70 -17.55
N HIS A 322 1.48 -19.99 -18.38
CA HIS A 322 0.01 -20.02 -18.31
C HIS A 322 -0.52 -21.44 -18.46
N LYS A 323 0.01 -22.22 -19.40
CA LYS A 323 -0.38 -23.62 -19.61
C LYS A 323 -0.16 -24.45 -18.33
N VAL A 324 0.98 -24.30 -17.67
CA VAL A 324 1.30 -25.01 -16.42
C VAL A 324 0.34 -24.59 -15.30
N VAL A 325 0.21 -23.30 -15.02
CA VAL A 325 -0.62 -22.82 -13.90
C VAL A 325 -2.11 -23.03 -14.12
N SER A 326 -2.57 -23.04 -15.38
CA SER A 326 -3.99 -23.30 -15.71
C SER A 326 -4.34 -24.78 -15.66
N ALA A 327 -3.39 -25.68 -15.94
CA ALA A 327 -3.59 -27.13 -15.85
C ALA A 327 -3.71 -27.63 -14.41
N ARG A 328 -3.14 -26.92 -13.42
CA ARG A 328 -3.27 -27.28 -12.00
C ARG A 328 -4.74 -27.25 -11.57
N LYS A 329 -5.26 -28.40 -11.15
CA LYS A 329 -6.55 -28.52 -10.47
C LYS A 329 -6.46 -27.83 -9.11
N PHE A 330 -7.48 -27.05 -8.78
CA PHE A 330 -7.56 -26.36 -7.50
C PHE A 330 -8.61 -27.06 -6.64
N ALA A 331 -8.20 -28.18 -6.04
CA ALA A 331 -9.05 -29.15 -5.35
C ALA A 331 -9.76 -28.53 -4.13
N LEU A 332 -9.17 -27.50 -3.52
CA LEU A 332 -9.75 -26.74 -2.41
C LEU A 332 -11.20 -26.29 -2.66
N LEU A 333 -11.55 -25.92 -3.90
CA LEU A 333 -12.90 -25.46 -4.24
C LEU A 333 -13.84 -26.57 -4.74
N GLU A 334 -13.35 -27.81 -4.87
CA GLU A 334 -14.18 -28.93 -5.30
C GLU A 334 -15.25 -29.25 -4.25
N GLY A 335 -16.52 -29.08 -4.65
CA GLY A 335 -17.68 -29.24 -3.75
C GLY A 335 -17.80 -28.16 -2.68
N ALA A 336 -17.07 -27.03 -2.78
CA ALA A 336 -17.23 -25.89 -1.88
C ALA A 336 -18.48 -25.07 -2.23
N GLU A 337 -19.23 -24.65 -1.22
CA GLU A 337 -20.32 -23.70 -1.40
C GLU A 337 -19.74 -22.34 -1.81
N GLY A 338 -20.29 -21.71 -2.86
CA GLY A 338 -19.80 -20.43 -3.39
C GLY A 338 -18.64 -20.55 -4.39
N LYS A 339 -18.25 -21.76 -4.82
CA LYS A 339 -17.10 -21.98 -5.73
C LYS A 339 -17.22 -21.21 -7.05
N GLU A 340 -18.43 -21.01 -7.54
CA GLU A 340 -18.73 -20.29 -8.78
C GLU A 340 -18.28 -18.82 -8.71
N HIS A 341 -18.29 -18.23 -7.51
CA HIS A 341 -17.83 -16.86 -7.29
C HIS A 341 -16.30 -16.72 -7.26
N LEU A 342 -15.56 -17.80 -6.96
CA LEU A 342 -14.10 -17.79 -6.92
C LEU A 342 -13.46 -18.43 -8.14
N SER A 343 -14.14 -19.31 -8.87
CA SER A 343 -13.56 -20.03 -10.01
C SER A 343 -13.02 -19.06 -11.08
N GLN A 344 -13.82 -18.06 -11.45
CA GLN A 344 -13.38 -17.02 -12.39
C GLN A 344 -12.27 -16.15 -11.79
N THR A 345 -12.38 -15.79 -10.52
CA THR A 345 -11.36 -15.01 -9.79
C THR A 345 -10.01 -15.73 -9.77
N VAL A 346 -9.98 -17.05 -9.54
CA VAL A 346 -8.77 -17.88 -9.58
C VAL A 346 -8.16 -17.89 -10.99
N ALA A 347 -8.99 -18.09 -12.01
CA ALA A 347 -8.54 -18.05 -13.40
C ALA A 347 -7.94 -16.68 -13.79
N ASP A 348 -8.58 -15.59 -13.36
CA ASP A 348 -8.10 -14.24 -13.63
C ASP A 348 -6.83 -13.90 -12.84
N THR A 349 -6.67 -14.40 -11.60
CA THR A 349 -5.43 -14.27 -10.84
C THR A 349 -4.26 -15.00 -11.49
N ARG A 350 -4.48 -16.20 -12.05
CA ARG A 350 -3.44 -16.92 -12.80
C ARG A 350 -2.99 -16.14 -14.04
N LYS A 351 -3.94 -15.55 -14.79
CA LYS A 351 -3.64 -14.67 -15.93
C LYS A 351 -2.92 -13.38 -15.49
N LEU A 352 -3.33 -12.79 -14.36
CA LEU A 352 -2.70 -11.62 -13.78
C LEU A 352 -1.24 -11.89 -13.43
N LEU A 353 -0.97 -13.04 -12.79
CA LEU A 353 0.37 -13.50 -12.43
C LEU A 353 1.28 -13.60 -13.66
N VAL A 354 0.82 -14.29 -14.71
CA VAL A 354 1.58 -14.42 -15.97
C VAL A 354 1.77 -13.06 -16.63
N THR A 355 0.73 -12.23 -16.66
CA THR A 355 0.80 -10.89 -17.25
C THR A 355 1.85 -10.02 -16.57
N TYR A 356 1.88 -10.05 -15.24
CA TYR A 356 2.85 -9.30 -14.47
C TYR A 356 4.28 -9.82 -14.68
N ASP A 357 4.45 -11.13 -14.76
CA ASP A 357 5.74 -11.76 -15.03
C ASP A 357 6.29 -11.37 -16.42
N CYS A 358 5.46 -11.44 -17.47
CA CYS A 358 5.80 -10.93 -18.80
C CYS A 358 6.18 -9.43 -18.78
N PHE A 359 5.44 -8.60 -18.04
CA PHE A 359 5.78 -7.19 -17.89
C PHE A 359 7.15 -6.99 -17.21
N ARG A 360 7.46 -7.78 -16.18
CA ARG A 360 8.75 -7.69 -15.48
C ARG A 360 9.92 -8.04 -16.40
N ARG A 361 9.76 -9.06 -17.24
CA ARG A 361 10.75 -9.48 -18.24
C ARG A 361 10.91 -8.46 -19.37
N ASN A 362 9.83 -7.79 -19.78
CA ASN A 362 9.88 -6.74 -20.81
C ASN A 362 8.97 -5.53 -20.49
N ARG A 363 9.53 -4.55 -19.79
CA ARG A 363 8.79 -3.35 -19.36
C ARG A 363 8.33 -2.46 -20.53
N VAL A 364 9.09 -2.44 -21.62
CA VAL A 364 8.85 -1.54 -22.76
C VAL A 364 7.84 -2.13 -23.73
N ASN A 365 8.05 -3.37 -24.19
CA ASN A 365 7.21 -3.95 -25.24
C ASN A 365 6.18 -4.97 -24.72
N GLY A 366 6.35 -5.45 -23.48
CA GLY A 366 5.45 -6.39 -22.84
C GLY A 366 4.09 -5.81 -22.44
N PRO A 367 3.32 -6.53 -21.62
CA PRO A 367 2.00 -6.11 -21.18
C PRO A 367 1.97 -4.74 -20.50
N ASP A 368 0.84 -4.05 -20.61
CA ASP A 368 0.67 -2.73 -20.03
C ASP A 368 0.50 -2.83 -18.49
N LEU A 369 1.40 -2.18 -17.74
CA LEU A 369 1.35 -2.16 -16.28
C LEU A 369 0.06 -1.51 -15.75
N LEU A 370 -0.44 -0.44 -16.38
CA LEU A 370 -1.63 0.25 -15.90
C LEU A 370 -2.88 -0.63 -16.07
N GLN A 371 -2.96 -1.37 -17.17
CA GLN A 371 -4.00 -2.39 -17.35
C GLN A 371 -3.81 -3.57 -16.39
N THR A 372 -2.57 -3.97 -16.11
CA THR A 372 -2.25 -5.01 -15.11
C THR A 372 -2.74 -4.60 -13.71
N ILE A 373 -2.53 -3.33 -13.33
CA ILE A 373 -3.06 -2.75 -12.08
C ILE A 373 -4.60 -2.70 -12.11
N GLY A 374 -5.21 -2.35 -13.24
CA GLY A 374 -6.66 -2.41 -13.43
C GLY A 374 -7.24 -3.81 -13.21
N ALA A 375 -6.61 -4.83 -13.80
CA ALA A 375 -6.98 -6.24 -13.60
C ALA A 375 -6.87 -6.65 -12.13
N ARG A 376 -5.77 -6.27 -11.46
CA ARG A 376 -5.56 -6.49 -10.03
C ARG A 376 -6.68 -5.85 -9.18
N ARG A 377 -7.05 -4.60 -9.46
CA ARG A 377 -8.16 -3.91 -8.76
C ARG A 377 -9.48 -4.64 -8.94
N SER A 378 -9.78 -5.10 -10.16
CA SER A 378 -10.98 -5.87 -10.46
C SER A 378 -11.06 -7.19 -9.66
N ILE A 379 -9.95 -7.93 -9.60
CA ILE A 379 -9.85 -9.17 -8.81
C ILE A 379 -9.98 -8.86 -7.32
N GLN A 380 -9.30 -7.81 -6.83
CA GLN A 380 -9.43 -7.36 -5.45
C GLN A 380 -10.89 -7.02 -5.10
N TRP A 381 -11.59 -6.29 -5.97
CA TRP A 381 -13.00 -5.96 -5.77
C TRP A 381 -13.85 -7.23 -5.59
N ASN A 382 -13.69 -8.23 -6.47
CA ASN A 382 -14.40 -9.51 -6.37
C ASN A 382 -14.13 -10.22 -5.03
N LEU A 383 -12.89 -10.20 -4.57
CA LEU A 383 -12.45 -10.78 -3.30
C LEU A 383 -12.85 -9.98 -2.06
N GLN A 384 -13.35 -8.75 -2.19
CA GLN A 384 -13.76 -7.90 -1.07
C GLN A 384 -15.29 -7.76 -0.94
N ARG A 385 -16.07 -8.25 -1.92
CA ARG A 385 -17.54 -8.29 -1.84
C ARG A 385 -18.04 -9.01 -0.58
N PRO A 386 -19.27 -8.76 -0.10
CA PRO A 386 -19.85 -9.56 1.00
C PRO A 386 -19.68 -11.06 0.75
N LEU A 387 -19.40 -11.83 1.80
CA LEU A 387 -19.20 -13.27 1.71
C LEU A 387 -20.46 -13.94 1.13
N PRO A 388 -20.40 -14.57 -0.06
CA PRO A 388 -21.54 -15.30 -0.60
C PRO A 388 -21.75 -16.65 0.08
N SER A 389 -20.74 -17.14 0.81
CA SER A 389 -20.70 -18.46 1.44
C SER A 389 -19.91 -18.40 2.75
N ASN A 390 -20.34 -19.21 3.72
CA ASN A 390 -19.64 -19.44 4.97
C ASN A 390 -18.83 -20.75 4.97
N ASP A 391 -18.62 -21.38 3.81
CA ASP A 391 -17.75 -22.54 3.69
C ASP A 391 -16.29 -22.14 4.01
N CYS A 392 -15.64 -22.89 4.90
CA CYS A 392 -14.26 -22.61 5.31
C CYS A 392 -13.29 -22.69 4.12
N ARG A 393 -13.51 -23.60 3.14
CA ARG A 393 -12.67 -23.73 1.94
C ARG A 393 -12.76 -22.50 1.05
N TYR A 394 -13.97 -21.95 0.91
CA TYR A 394 -14.20 -20.67 0.22
C TYR A 394 -13.41 -19.54 0.91
N ARG A 395 -13.50 -19.45 2.25
CA ARG A 395 -12.77 -18.43 3.03
C ARG A 395 -11.25 -18.59 2.93
N VAL A 396 -10.73 -19.80 3.00
CA VAL A 396 -9.29 -20.10 2.84
C VAL A 396 -8.80 -19.59 1.49
N CYS A 397 -9.45 -19.99 0.39
CA CYS A 397 -9.08 -19.54 -0.95
C CYS A 397 -9.11 -18.01 -1.05
N ARG A 398 -10.21 -17.40 -0.60
CA ARG A 398 -10.42 -15.96 -0.68
C ARG A 398 -9.35 -15.16 0.08
N TYR A 399 -9.07 -15.50 1.34
CA TYR A 399 -8.10 -14.76 2.15
C TYR A 399 -6.67 -15.00 1.68
N ALA A 400 -6.33 -16.22 1.26
CA ALA A 400 -5.03 -16.50 0.65
C ALA A 400 -4.80 -15.68 -0.63
N MET A 401 -5.82 -15.56 -1.49
CA MET A 401 -5.75 -14.70 -2.69
C MET A 401 -5.65 -13.21 -2.35
N LEU A 402 -6.35 -12.72 -1.32
CA LEU A 402 -6.20 -11.34 -0.87
C LEU A 402 -4.78 -11.06 -0.37
N ILE A 403 -4.20 -11.96 0.42
CA ILE A 403 -2.81 -11.86 0.87
C ILE A 403 -1.86 -11.80 -0.33
N PHE A 404 -2.02 -12.71 -1.29
CA PHE A 404 -1.25 -12.71 -2.53
C PHE A 404 -1.30 -11.36 -3.26
N LEU A 405 -2.49 -10.77 -3.44
CA LEU A 405 -2.63 -9.47 -4.11
C LEU A 405 -2.01 -8.31 -3.32
N VAL A 406 -2.06 -8.38 -2.00
CA VAL A 406 -1.48 -7.36 -1.11
C VAL A 406 0.06 -7.42 -1.13
N GLU A 407 0.65 -8.56 -1.48
CA GLU A 407 2.10 -8.79 -1.42
C GLU A 407 2.84 -8.71 -2.77
N THR A 408 2.15 -8.84 -3.91
CA THR A 408 2.82 -9.06 -5.21
C THR A 408 2.78 -7.88 -6.16
N ILE A 409 1.59 -7.54 -6.65
CA ILE A 409 1.38 -6.52 -7.67
C ILE A 409 0.91 -5.28 -6.93
N HIS A 410 1.63 -4.16 -7.02
CA HIS A 410 1.31 -2.96 -6.24
C HIS A 410 1.16 -3.26 -4.73
N PRO A 411 2.27 -3.74 -4.10
CA PRO A 411 2.30 -4.30 -2.74
C PRO A 411 2.02 -3.27 -1.66
N LYS A 412 1.34 -3.66 -0.58
CA LYS A 412 1.02 -2.76 0.54
C LYS A 412 2.13 -2.78 1.60
N PRO A 413 2.34 -1.68 2.33
CA PRO A 413 3.30 -1.67 3.42
C PRO A 413 2.88 -2.58 4.58
N ARG A 414 3.85 -3.30 5.14
CA ARG A 414 3.64 -4.26 6.24
C ARG A 414 3.46 -3.63 7.61
N TYR A 415 3.94 -2.40 7.80
CA TYR A 415 3.64 -1.64 9.04
C TYR A 415 2.16 -1.28 9.16
N LEU A 416 1.38 -1.46 8.09
CA LEU A 416 -0.07 -1.43 8.17
C LEU A 416 -0.58 -2.79 8.62
N ASP A 417 -1.53 -2.77 9.54
CA ASP A 417 -2.15 -3.94 10.15
C ASP A 417 -2.93 -4.84 9.17
N ILE A 418 -2.93 -4.52 7.87
CA ILE A 418 -3.59 -5.25 6.80
C ILE A 418 -3.10 -6.71 6.75
N HIS A 419 -1.79 -6.93 6.77
CA HIS A 419 -1.18 -8.25 6.63
C HIS A 419 -1.56 -9.14 7.81
N ARG A 420 -1.37 -8.65 9.04
CA ARG A 420 -1.75 -9.33 10.27
C ARG A 420 -3.24 -9.67 10.29
N ARG A 421 -4.13 -8.70 9.98
CA ARG A 421 -5.58 -8.93 10.00
C ARG A 421 -6.05 -9.89 8.90
N LEU A 422 -5.39 -9.94 7.74
CA LEU A 422 -5.69 -10.94 6.71
C LEU A 422 -5.17 -12.32 7.10
N ALA A 423 -3.98 -12.40 7.67
CA ALA A 423 -3.42 -13.64 8.20
C ALA A 423 -4.27 -14.21 9.35
N GLU A 424 -4.82 -13.37 10.22
CA GLU A 424 -5.75 -13.78 11.28
C GLU A 424 -7.04 -14.38 10.72
N LYS A 425 -7.63 -13.74 9.69
CA LYS A 425 -8.83 -14.27 9.02
C LYS A 425 -8.56 -15.59 8.29
N LEU A 426 -7.38 -15.72 7.68
CA LEU A 426 -6.97 -16.96 7.04
C LEU A 426 -6.71 -18.07 8.06
N MET A 427 -6.07 -17.76 9.18
CA MET A 427 -5.83 -18.68 10.30
C MET A 427 -7.14 -19.30 10.77
N LEU A 428 -8.16 -18.49 11.07
CA LEU A 428 -9.47 -18.99 11.51
C LEU A 428 -10.12 -19.92 10.49
N ALA A 429 -10.00 -19.60 9.19
CA ALA A 429 -10.56 -20.44 8.13
C ALA A 429 -9.77 -21.75 7.94
N LEU A 430 -8.46 -21.72 8.13
CA LEU A 430 -7.58 -22.90 8.08
C LEU A 430 -7.83 -23.83 9.28
N ASP A 431 -7.99 -23.27 10.48
CA ASP A 431 -8.28 -24.01 11.71
C ASP A 431 -9.61 -24.79 11.59
N GLU A 432 -10.67 -24.11 11.15
CA GLU A 432 -11.97 -24.74 10.88
C GLU A 432 -11.90 -25.82 9.81
N ALA A 433 -11.16 -25.57 8.72
CA ALA A 433 -10.94 -26.56 7.69
C ALA A 433 -10.17 -27.80 8.18
N SER A 434 -9.23 -27.61 9.11
CA SER A 434 -8.48 -28.68 9.76
C SER A 434 -9.40 -29.52 10.64
N MET A 435 -10.24 -28.88 11.47
CA MET A 435 -11.23 -29.56 12.31
C MET A 435 -12.23 -30.39 11.49
N LEU A 436 -12.59 -29.93 10.29
CA LEU A 436 -13.49 -30.64 9.37
C LEU A 436 -12.78 -31.70 8.50
N GLY A 437 -11.47 -31.88 8.65
CA GLY A 437 -10.69 -32.88 7.93
C GLY A 437 -10.53 -32.60 6.43
N TYR A 438 -10.60 -31.33 6.01
CA TYR A 438 -10.36 -30.95 4.61
C TYR A 438 -8.87 -30.85 4.27
N THR A 439 -8.02 -30.58 5.27
CA THR A 439 -6.56 -30.47 5.10
C THR A 439 -5.94 -31.73 4.49
N SER A 440 -6.38 -32.91 4.90
CA SER A 440 -5.89 -34.19 4.35
C SER A 440 -6.40 -34.50 2.93
N LYS A 441 -7.49 -33.86 2.48
CA LYS A 441 -8.10 -34.11 1.16
C LYS A 441 -7.44 -33.32 0.04
N CYS A 442 -6.96 -32.12 0.31
CA CYS A 442 -6.24 -31.29 -0.66
C CYS A 442 -4.99 -30.64 0.00
N PRO A 443 -4.00 -31.46 0.41
CA PRO A 443 -2.88 -31.01 1.23
C PRO A 443 -2.03 -29.93 0.56
N GLU A 444 -1.84 -29.97 -0.76
CA GLU A 444 -1.08 -28.96 -1.52
C GLU A 444 -1.72 -27.57 -1.49
N ASP A 445 -3.06 -27.49 -1.58
CA ASP A 445 -3.77 -26.21 -1.56
C ASP A 445 -3.77 -25.60 -0.16
N TYR A 446 -3.83 -26.43 0.88
CA TYR A 446 -3.71 -25.99 2.27
C TYR A 446 -2.28 -25.60 2.63
N ALA A 447 -1.28 -26.33 2.15
CA ALA A 447 0.13 -25.94 2.29
C ALA A 447 0.39 -24.59 1.63
N TRP A 448 -0.15 -24.37 0.42
CA TRP A 448 -0.10 -23.08 -0.26
C TRP A 448 -0.68 -21.94 0.59
N ALA A 449 -1.92 -22.10 1.07
CA ALA A 449 -2.56 -21.08 1.89
C ALA A 449 -1.78 -20.84 3.20
N THR A 450 -1.26 -21.90 3.84
CA THR A 450 -0.49 -21.81 5.08
C THR A 450 0.82 -21.07 4.88
N ILE A 451 1.55 -21.31 3.79
CA ILE A 451 2.78 -20.59 3.45
C ILE A 451 2.50 -19.10 3.21
N LEU A 452 1.46 -18.76 2.44
CA LEU A 452 1.09 -17.37 2.21
C LEU A 452 0.71 -16.66 3.51
N GLY A 453 -0.09 -17.32 4.34
CA GLY A 453 -0.52 -16.80 5.63
C GLY A 453 0.64 -16.62 6.61
N GLY A 454 1.54 -17.59 6.69
CA GLY A 454 2.76 -17.54 7.49
C GLY A 454 3.70 -16.41 7.05
N ALA A 455 3.96 -16.30 5.76
CA ALA A 455 4.76 -15.21 5.20
C ALA A 455 4.15 -13.83 5.53
N ALA A 456 2.81 -13.69 5.49
CA ALA A 456 2.11 -12.46 5.87
C ALA A 456 2.03 -12.21 7.38
N ALA A 457 2.10 -13.28 8.19
CA ALA A 457 2.13 -13.25 9.65
C ALA A 457 3.53 -13.03 10.23
N SER A 458 4.58 -13.05 9.40
CA SER A 458 5.96 -12.81 9.81
C SER A 458 6.10 -11.51 10.61
N GLU A 459 6.93 -11.53 11.66
CA GLU A 459 7.09 -10.45 12.64
C GLU A 459 5.82 -10.16 13.49
N THR A 460 4.85 -11.07 13.54
CA THR A 460 3.66 -10.97 14.40
C THR A 460 3.52 -12.18 15.32
N SER A 461 2.66 -12.10 16.33
CA SER A 461 2.36 -13.22 17.23
C SER A 461 1.66 -14.41 16.54
N LEU A 462 1.18 -14.25 15.30
CA LEU A 462 0.53 -15.31 14.53
C LEU A 462 1.54 -16.26 13.87
N ASP A 463 2.81 -15.86 13.76
CA ASP A 463 3.85 -16.61 13.07
C ASP A 463 4.03 -18.03 13.64
N GLU A 464 4.06 -18.16 14.97
CA GLU A 464 4.19 -19.44 15.66
C GLU A 464 3.03 -20.40 15.35
N TRP A 465 1.79 -19.87 15.29
CA TRP A 465 0.63 -20.68 14.93
C TRP A 465 0.76 -21.25 13.52
N TYR A 466 1.19 -20.43 12.55
CA TYR A 466 1.39 -20.88 11.18
C TYR A 466 2.50 -21.94 11.07
N ARG A 467 3.61 -21.80 11.80
CA ARG A 467 4.66 -22.83 11.86
C ARG A 467 4.16 -24.14 12.45
N ALA A 468 3.35 -24.07 13.53
CA ALA A 468 2.73 -25.24 14.14
C ALA A 468 1.70 -25.91 13.22
N GLN A 469 0.89 -25.12 12.51
CA GLN A 469 -0.08 -25.61 11.53
C GLN A 469 0.63 -26.32 10.37
N MET A 470 1.70 -25.73 9.85
CA MET A 470 2.53 -26.32 8.79
C MET A 470 3.15 -27.65 9.24
N SER A 471 3.70 -27.68 10.46
CA SER A 471 4.36 -28.86 11.03
C SER A 471 3.43 -30.02 11.33
N SER A 472 2.16 -29.74 11.62
CA SER A 472 1.17 -30.77 11.97
C SER A 472 0.42 -31.30 10.75
N SER A 473 0.06 -30.41 9.83
CA SER A 473 -0.92 -30.70 8.77
C SER A 473 -0.33 -30.70 7.35
N CYS A 474 0.87 -30.14 7.17
CA CYS A 474 1.50 -29.95 5.86
C CYS A 474 2.97 -30.41 5.85
N ASN A 475 3.39 -31.29 6.76
CA ASN A 475 4.79 -31.69 6.93
C ASN A 475 5.42 -32.40 5.71
N PHE A 476 4.60 -32.96 4.82
CA PHE A 476 5.06 -33.57 3.56
C PHE A 476 5.93 -32.62 2.73
N VAL A 477 5.71 -31.30 2.83
CA VAL A 477 6.52 -30.30 2.11
C VAL A 477 7.94 -30.14 2.65
N PHE A 478 8.28 -30.73 3.81
CA PHE A 478 9.61 -30.63 4.41
C PHE A 478 10.58 -31.73 3.97
N GLU A 479 10.07 -32.77 3.32
CA GLU A 479 10.84 -33.82 2.64
C GLU A 479 11.31 -33.36 1.25
N GLU A 480 10.68 -32.33 0.72
CA GLU A 480 10.93 -31.73 -0.58
C GLU A 480 11.98 -30.61 -0.52
N THR A 481 12.57 -30.27 -1.68
CA THR A 481 13.36 -29.03 -1.81
C THR A 481 12.45 -27.82 -1.99
N TRP A 482 12.96 -26.62 -1.73
CA TRP A 482 12.18 -25.41 -1.98
C TRP A 482 11.75 -25.29 -3.44
N GLU A 483 12.56 -25.71 -4.42
CA GLU A 483 12.20 -25.67 -5.84
C GLU A 483 11.00 -26.57 -6.16
N SER A 484 10.91 -27.74 -5.50
CA SER A 484 9.77 -28.65 -5.62
C SER A 484 8.51 -28.02 -5.02
N VAL A 485 8.63 -27.44 -3.82
CA VAL A 485 7.55 -26.69 -3.16
C VAL A 485 7.12 -25.49 -4.01
N GLN A 486 8.06 -24.70 -4.51
CA GLN A 486 7.81 -23.57 -5.40
C GLN A 486 7.05 -23.99 -6.67
N SER A 487 7.43 -25.13 -7.28
CA SER A 487 6.71 -25.71 -8.42
C SER A 487 5.25 -26.06 -8.06
N MET A 488 5.04 -26.68 -6.90
CA MET A 488 3.70 -26.93 -6.35
C MET A 488 2.92 -25.62 -6.16
N LEU A 489 3.55 -24.57 -5.66
CA LEU A 489 2.94 -23.26 -5.37
C LEU A 489 2.82 -22.33 -6.59
N SER A 490 3.37 -22.71 -7.74
CA SER A 490 3.58 -21.87 -8.93
C SER A 490 2.33 -21.19 -9.49
N SER A 491 1.13 -21.69 -9.17
CA SER A 491 -0.15 -21.08 -9.56
C SER A 491 -0.45 -19.75 -8.88
N PHE A 492 0.24 -19.43 -7.79
CA PHE A 492 0.00 -18.25 -6.96
C PHE A 492 1.30 -17.72 -6.33
N LEU A 493 2.45 -18.00 -6.95
CA LEU A 493 3.72 -17.36 -6.64
C LEU A 493 4.26 -16.68 -7.89
N VAL A 494 4.81 -15.47 -7.70
CA VAL A 494 5.52 -14.75 -8.76
C VAL A 494 7.02 -14.98 -8.56
N PRO A 495 7.70 -15.73 -9.45
CA PRO A 495 9.11 -16.05 -9.29
C PRO A 495 10.01 -14.83 -9.32
N GLY A 496 11.04 -14.86 -8.50
CA GLY A 496 11.98 -13.77 -8.29
C GLY A 496 11.33 -12.50 -7.75
N ALA A 497 10.12 -12.56 -7.19
CA ALA A 497 9.51 -11.43 -6.49
C ALA A 497 9.76 -11.53 -4.97
N GLU A 498 9.79 -10.40 -4.26
CA GLU A 498 10.02 -10.38 -2.80
C GLU A 498 8.99 -11.21 -2.02
N HIS A 499 7.79 -11.37 -2.58
CA HIS A 499 6.79 -12.27 -2.01
C HIS A 499 7.26 -13.73 -1.96
N GLU A 500 7.96 -14.21 -2.98
CA GLU A 500 8.50 -15.57 -3.03
C GLU A 500 9.59 -15.78 -1.98
N GLU A 501 10.56 -14.86 -1.88
CA GLU A 501 11.64 -14.93 -0.88
C GLU A 501 11.09 -15.04 0.55
N ARG A 502 9.97 -14.35 0.84
CA ARG A 502 9.33 -14.40 2.16
C ARG A 502 8.56 -15.70 2.38
N CYS A 503 7.97 -16.27 1.33
CA CYS A 503 7.38 -17.60 1.39
C CYS A 503 8.46 -18.67 1.63
N GLU A 504 9.60 -18.56 0.95
CA GLU A 504 10.77 -19.43 1.10
C GLU A 504 11.31 -19.37 2.53
N ARG A 505 11.52 -18.14 3.03
CA ARG A 505 11.99 -17.91 4.41
C ARG A 505 11.05 -18.54 5.44
N PHE A 506 9.75 -18.30 5.33
CA PHE A 506 8.76 -18.91 6.21
C PHE A 506 8.80 -20.44 6.13
N TRP A 507 8.93 -21.01 4.92
CA TRP A 507 9.02 -22.47 4.75
C TRP A 507 10.25 -23.05 5.46
N HIS A 508 11.42 -22.42 5.33
CA HIS A 508 12.63 -22.83 6.06
C HIS A 508 12.45 -22.74 7.57
N GLU A 509 11.91 -21.63 8.07
CA GLU A 509 11.63 -21.40 9.48
C GLU A 509 10.64 -22.42 10.07
N ALA A 510 9.62 -22.81 9.30
CA ALA A 510 8.67 -23.84 9.69
C ALA A 510 9.29 -25.25 9.66
N ARG A 511 10.21 -25.51 8.73
CA ARG A 511 10.96 -26.78 8.65
C ARG A 511 11.88 -26.95 9.85
N GLU A 512 12.59 -25.90 10.26
CA GLU A 512 13.41 -25.90 11.48
C GLU A 512 12.56 -26.20 12.71
N TYR A 513 11.43 -25.50 12.85
CA TYR A 513 10.46 -25.72 13.93
C TYR A 513 9.95 -27.18 13.99
N TYR A 514 9.71 -27.80 12.83
CA TYR A 514 9.33 -29.21 12.72
C TYR A 514 10.45 -30.15 13.21
N LEU A 515 11.70 -29.91 12.79
CA LEU A 515 12.85 -30.72 13.17
C LEU A 515 13.14 -30.63 14.67
N GLU A 516 13.04 -29.44 15.27
CA GLU A 516 13.19 -29.24 16.71
C GLU A 516 12.15 -30.05 17.51
N ARG A 517 10.89 -30.08 17.04
CA ARG A 517 9.81 -30.89 17.65
C ARG A 517 10.00 -32.40 17.51
N GLN A 518 10.64 -32.84 16.43
CA GLN A 518 10.98 -34.26 16.26
C GLN A 518 12.20 -34.64 17.11
N GLY A 519 13.20 -33.78 17.22
CA GLY A 519 14.40 -33.98 18.04
C GLY A 519 14.14 -33.96 19.55
N THR A 520 13.18 -33.15 20.02
CA THR A 520 12.75 -33.13 21.43
C THR A 520 11.98 -34.39 21.86
N LYS A 521 11.57 -35.26 20.94
CA LYS A 521 11.01 -36.58 21.27
C LYS A 521 12.07 -37.67 21.54
N TYR A 522 13.36 -37.39 21.33
CA TYR A 522 14.47 -38.35 21.49
C TYR A 522 15.35 -38.14 22.73
N TRP A 523 14.91 -37.34 23.72
CA TRP A 523 15.55 -37.34 25.04
C TRP A 523 14.87 -38.37 25.95
N ASP A 524 15.20 -39.64 25.76
CA ASP A 524 15.05 -40.62 26.84
C ASP A 524 16.02 -40.22 27.96
N PRO A 525 15.56 -40.02 29.20
CA PRO A 525 16.51 -39.87 30.31
C PRO A 525 17.32 -41.17 30.39
N PRO A 526 18.65 -41.10 30.62
CA PRO A 526 19.44 -42.30 30.77
C PRO A 526 18.89 -43.11 31.95
N THR A 527 18.33 -44.28 31.65
CA THR A 527 18.09 -45.34 32.63
C THR A 527 19.43 -45.87 33.05
N ASP A 528 20.05 -45.22 34.04
CA ASP A 528 21.06 -45.89 34.85
C ASP A 528 21.10 -45.30 36.26
N THR A 529 20.43 -46.00 37.18
CA THR A 529 20.84 -46.06 38.59
C THR A 529 20.65 -47.49 39.06
N SER A 530 21.47 -48.41 38.53
CA SER A 530 21.92 -49.53 39.37
C SER A 530 23.00 -49.00 40.32
N GLU A 531 22.60 -48.40 41.44
CA GLU A 531 23.47 -48.22 42.60
C GLU A 531 22.91 -49.01 43.79
N PHE A 532 23.53 -50.17 43.97
CA PHE A 532 23.91 -50.81 45.24
C PHE A 532 23.37 -50.14 46.51
N TRP A 533 22.36 -50.78 47.10
CA TRP A 533 22.14 -50.73 48.55
C TRP A 533 22.91 -51.89 49.19
N SER A 534 24.12 -51.62 49.68
CA SER A 534 24.78 -52.47 50.67
C SER A 534 24.29 -52.06 52.06
N SER A 535 23.65 -52.99 52.75
CA SER A 535 23.20 -52.83 54.15
C SER A 535 24.39 -52.80 55.13
N PRO A 536 24.25 -52.18 56.31
CA PRO A 536 25.27 -52.21 57.35
C PRO A 536 25.02 -53.33 58.36
N GLU A 537 26.00 -54.22 58.58
CA GLU A 537 26.12 -54.98 59.83
C GLU A 537 27.59 -55.12 60.26
N SER A 538 27.78 -54.98 61.58
CA SER A 538 28.98 -55.13 62.43
C SER A 538 30.06 -54.03 62.40
#